data_AF-A0A956BCR7-F1
#
_entry.id   AF-A0A956BCR7-F1
#
_cell.length_a   1.000
_cell.length_b   1.000
_cell.length_c   1.000
_cell.angle_alpha   90.00
_cell.angle_beta   90.00
_cell.angle_gamma   90.00
#
_symmetry.space_group_name_H-M   'P 1'
#
loop_
_entity.id
_entity.type
_entity.pdbx_description
1 polymer ?
#
loop_
_entity_poly.entity_id
_entity_poly.type
_entity_poly.pdbx_seq_one_letter_code
_entity_poly.pdbx_strand_id
1 'polypeptide(L)'
;MGDRIRADQFGDPEKRRVTYERRGPVALLTLTDEGLNGYTYRMFRDLDACILDARFDPAVQAIVITGDGEHFCAGANIKMLEAADATSKYYFCLHANETLSRLEQTPKLVVAAINGHCVGGGFVIALACDLRVARRAGGQLGLPEVNLGVLPGTGGTQRLARLVGGAKAMEMMLAGQTLDTDAALAAGLISRVVGEVEQREIKGKTRAVPAMAREAFVDEVMDYAASF
;
A
#
# COMPACT_ATOMS: atom_id res chain seq x y z
N MET A 1 24.69 -0.55 22.67
CA MET A 1 23.83 -1.03 21.56
C MET A 1 22.83 -1.96 22.23
N GLY A 2 21.59 -1.52 22.44
CA GLY A 2 20.59 -2.33 23.15
C GLY A 2 20.35 -3.66 22.44
N ASP A 3 19.90 -4.68 23.17
CA ASP A 3 19.57 -5.97 22.59
C ASP A 3 18.51 -5.78 21.51
N ARG A 4 18.90 -6.08 20.26
CA ARG A 4 17.98 -6.08 19.13
C ARG A 4 16.99 -7.22 19.33
N ILE A 5 15.73 -6.99 18.96
CA ILE A 5 14.67 -8.01 19.06
C ILE A 5 14.48 -8.72 17.72
N ARG A 6 13.73 -9.81 17.70
CA ARG A 6 13.25 -10.34 16.41
C ARG A 6 12.14 -9.44 15.84
N ALA A 7 12.09 -9.29 14.51
CA ALA A 7 11.06 -8.49 13.82
C ALA A 7 9.63 -8.91 14.17
N ASP A 8 9.38 -10.20 14.41
CA ASP A 8 8.07 -10.72 14.80
C ASP A 8 7.69 -10.43 16.26
N GLN A 9 8.64 -10.00 17.10
CA GLN A 9 8.39 -9.56 18.47
C GLN A 9 8.08 -8.06 18.56
N PHE A 10 8.15 -7.33 17.45
CA PHE A 10 7.85 -5.90 17.44
C PHE A 10 6.33 -5.64 17.51
N GLY A 11 5.94 -4.73 18.40
CA GLY A 11 4.56 -4.28 18.59
C GLY A 11 3.66 -5.28 19.32
N ASP A 12 2.45 -4.84 19.63
CA ASP A 12 1.45 -5.63 20.37
C ASP A 12 1.07 -6.91 19.57
N PRO A 13 1.20 -8.12 20.16
CA PRO A 13 0.86 -9.37 19.48
C PRO A 13 -0.63 -9.59 19.25
N GLU A 14 -1.49 -9.00 20.07
CA GLU A 14 -2.95 -9.19 20.03
C GLU A 14 -3.63 -8.21 19.08
N LYS A 15 -2.96 -7.09 18.77
CA LYS A 15 -3.49 -6.09 17.85
C LYS A 15 -3.51 -6.62 16.41
N ARG A 16 -4.70 -6.72 15.83
CA ARG A 16 -4.90 -6.95 14.40
C ARG A 16 -4.56 -5.69 13.60
N ARG A 17 -3.78 -5.85 12.54
CA ARG A 17 -3.20 -4.77 11.71
C ARG A 17 -3.74 -4.73 10.28
N VAL A 18 -4.49 -5.75 9.91
CA VAL A 18 -5.30 -5.78 8.69
C VAL A 18 -6.68 -6.32 9.04
N THR A 19 -7.71 -5.53 8.79
CA THR A 19 -9.11 -5.97 8.95
C THR A 19 -9.62 -6.57 7.65
N TYR A 20 -10.57 -7.48 7.77
CA TYR A 20 -11.24 -8.14 6.65
C TYR A 20 -12.75 -7.91 6.77
N GLU A 21 -13.36 -7.43 5.69
CA GLU A 21 -14.81 -7.28 5.58
C GLU A 21 -15.27 -7.74 4.20
N ARG A 22 -16.26 -8.63 4.12
CA ARG A 22 -16.88 -9.00 2.83
C ARG A 22 -18.15 -8.18 2.61
N ARG A 23 -18.21 -7.45 1.50
CA ARG A 23 -19.42 -6.74 1.04
C ARG A 23 -19.83 -7.28 -0.32
N GLY A 24 -20.93 -8.04 -0.35
CA GLY A 24 -21.34 -8.75 -1.56
C GLY A 24 -20.23 -9.67 -2.08
N PRO A 25 -19.79 -9.53 -3.34
CA PRO A 25 -18.72 -10.34 -3.93
C PRO A 25 -17.31 -9.79 -3.68
N VAL A 26 -17.14 -8.71 -2.91
CA VAL A 26 -15.83 -8.06 -2.73
C VAL A 26 -15.35 -8.19 -1.29
N ALA A 27 -14.09 -8.60 -1.11
CA ALA A 27 -13.40 -8.57 0.16
C ALA A 27 -12.60 -7.26 0.32
N LEU A 28 -12.94 -6.46 1.32
CA LEU A 28 -12.24 -5.24 1.71
C LEU A 28 -11.20 -5.57 2.79
N LEU A 29 -9.93 -5.30 2.46
CA LEU A 29 -8.78 -5.44 3.34
C LEU A 29 -8.30 -4.04 3.71
N THR A 30 -8.44 -3.66 4.99
CA THR A 30 -8.01 -2.34 5.46
C THR A 30 -6.73 -2.45 6.28
N LEU A 31 -5.68 -1.75 5.85
CA LEU A 31 -4.41 -1.62 6.56
C LEU A 31 -4.58 -0.63 7.73
N THR A 32 -4.25 -1.03 8.96
CA THR A 32 -4.54 -0.26 10.19
C THR A 32 -3.32 -0.05 11.12
N ASP A 33 -2.10 -0.30 10.63
CA ASP A 33 -0.90 -0.31 11.48
C ASP A 33 -0.32 1.11 11.73
N GLU A 34 -0.60 1.67 12.90
CA GLU A 34 0.02 2.89 13.44
C GLU A 34 0.00 4.13 12.51
N GLY A 35 -1.17 4.75 12.31
CA GLY A 35 -1.35 6.14 11.83
C GLY A 35 -0.98 6.42 10.37
N LEU A 36 0.15 5.90 9.89
CA LEU A 36 0.64 5.98 8.52
C LEU A 36 0.55 4.63 7.79
N ASN A 37 -0.06 3.62 8.45
CA ASN A 37 -0.15 2.25 7.97
C ASN A 37 1.23 1.68 7.62
N GLY A 38 2.24 1.99 8.46
CA GLY A 38 3.61 1.58 8.25
C GLY A 38 3.78 0.10 8.54
N TYR A 39 4.13 -0.69 7.53
CA TYR A 39 4.00 -2.14 7.66
C TYR A 39 5.10 -2.78 8.51
N THR A 40 4.65 -3.62 9.42
CA THR A 40 5.48 -4.50 10.26
C THR A 40 5.38 -5.95 9.76
N TYR A 41 6.19 -6.86 10.33
CA TYR A 41 6.00 -8.30 10.12
C TYR A 41 4.57 -8.73 10.45
N ARG A 42 4.01 -8.25 11.56
CA ARG A 42 2.66 -8.62 12.00
C ARG A 42 1.57 -8.15 11.04
N MET A 43 1.73 -6.95 10.47
CA MET A 43 0.81 -6.47 9.44
C MET A 43 0.87 -7.34 8.18
N PHE A 44 2.05 -7.76 7.73
CA PHE A 44 2.18 -8.64 6.57
C PHE A 44 1.66 -10.05 6.82
N ARG A 45 1.85 -10.58 8.02
CA ARG A 45 1.22 -11.84 8.46
C ARG A 45 -0.31 -11.74 8.40
N ASP A 46 -0.87 -10.65 8.91
CA ASP A 46 -2.32 -10.44 8.90
C ASP A 46 -2.84 -10.24 7.46
N LEU A 47 -2.08 -9.53 6.61
CA LEU A 47 -2.38 -9.37 5.18
C LEU A 47 -2.39 -10.73 4.46
N ASP A 48 -1.37 -11.56 4.67
CA ASP A 48 -1.27 -12.90 4.06
C ASP A 48 -2.45 -13.79 4.45
N ALA A 49 -2.85 -13.76 5.73
CA ALA A 49 -4.03 -14.45 6.20
C ALA A 49 -5.31 -13.97 5.49
N CYS A 50 -5.51 -12.65 5.38
CA CYS A 50 -6.67 -12.09 4.69
C CYS A 50 -6.70 -12.42 3.19
N ILE A 51 -5.54 -12.48 2.53
CA ILE A 51 -5.41 -12.91 1.13
C ILE A 51 -5.84 -14.37 0.98
N LEU A 52 -5.41 -15.24 1.90
CA LEU A 52 -5.81 -16.64 1.90
C LEU A 52 -7.30 -16.80 2.17
N ASP A 53 -7.86 -16.08 3.16
CA ASP A 53 -9.29 -16.10 3.46
C ASP A 53 -10.12 -15.71 2.23
N ALA A 54 -9.79 -14.61 1.56
CA ALA A 54 -10.45 -14.18 0.31
C ALA A 54 -10.28 -15.20 -0.82
N ARG A 55 -9.10 -15.81 -0.95
CA ARG A 55 -8.81 -16.78 -2.00
C ARG A 55 -9.69 -18.03 -1.87
N PHE A 56 -9.88 -18.52 -0.66
CA PHE A 56 -10.65 -19.74 -0.37
C PHE A 56 -12.15 -19.49 -0.23
N ASP A 57 -12.61 -18.24 -0.12
CA ASP A 57 -14.02 -17.90 -0.17
C ASP A 57 -14.54 -17.90 -1.63
N PRO A 58 -15.43 -18.84 -2.02
CA PRO A 58 -16.01 -18.86 -3.37
C PRO A 58 -16.99 -17.71 -3.62
N ALA A 59 -17.51 -17.06 -2.57
CA ALA A 59 -18.38 -15.90 -2.72
C ALA A 59 -17.60 -14.61 -3.04
N VAL A 60 -16.30 -14.59 -2.78
CA VAL A 60 -15.42 -13.46 -3.11
C VAL A 60 -14.94 -13.58 -4.56
N GLN A 61 -15.13 -12.54 -5.35
CA GLN A 61 -14.70 -12.43 -6.75
C GLN A 61 -13.54 -11.42 -6.90
N ALA A 62 -13.54 -10.37 -6.08
CA ALA A 62 -12.51 -9.35 -6.06
C ALA A 62 -12.05 -9.02 -4.63
N ILE A 63 -10.81 -8.52 -4.53
CA ILE A 63 -10.18 -8.04 -3.31
C ILE A 63 -9.90 -6.55 -3.50
N VAL A 64 -10.31 -5.73 -2.54
CA VAL A 64 -9.94 -4.31 -2.46
C VAL A 64 -9.02 -4.13 -1.26
N ILE A 65 -7.86 -3.51 -1.47
CA ILE A 65 -6.93 -3.13 -0.40
C ILE A 65 -6.96 -1.61 -0.25
N THR A 66 -7.10 -1.10 0.99
CA THR A 66 -7.04 0.34 1.32
C THR A 66 -6.31 0.56 2.63
N GLY A 67 -5.85 1.78 2.90
CA GLY A 67 -5.42 2.18 4.25
C GLY A 67 -6.56 2.74 5.10
N ASP A 68 -6.42 2.66 6.41
CA ASP A 68 -7.21 3.42 7.38
C ASP A 68 -6.71 4.87 7.50
N GLY A 69 -7.60 5.80 7.85
CA GLY A 69 -7.30 7.23 7.93
C GLY A 69 -6.85 7.86 6.61
N GLU A 70 -5.97 8.86 6.67
CA GLU A 70 -5.58 9.67 5.50
C GLU A 70 -4.37 9.11 4.72
N HIS A 71 -3.87 7.92 5.07
CA HIS A 71 -2.73 7.30 4.39
C HIS A 71 -3.13 5.94 3.85
N PHE A 72 -2.63 5.57 2.67
CA PHE A 72 -2.72 4.19 2.22
C PHE A 72 -1.69 3.35 2.98
N CYS A 73 -0.41 3.65 2.78
CA CYS A 73 0.72 3.04 3.48
C CYS A 73 1.99 3.86 3.18
N ALA A 74 2.70 4.28 4.24
CA ALA A 74 3.92 5.07 4.12
C ALA A 74 5.21 4.23 3.97
N GLY A 75 5.09 2.91 3.77
CA GLY A 75 6.24 2.00 3.66
C GLY A 75 6.48 1.19 4.91
N ALA A 76 7.70 0.64 5.04
CA ALA A 76 8.06 -0.21 6.17
C ALA A 76 8.13 0.61 7.47
N ASN A 77 7.71 0.02 8.59
CA ASN A 77 7.78 0.68 9.88
C ASN A 77 9.25 0.88 10.31
N ILE A 78 9.73 2.13 10.29
CA ILE A 78 11.13 2.46 10.60
C ILE A 78 11.49 2.05 12.04
N LYS A 79 10.57 2.19 13.01
CA LYS A 79 10.84 1.78 14.40
C LYS A 79 11.06 0.27 14.51
N MET A 80 10.30 -0.53 13.76
CA MET A 80 10.56 -1.97 13.67
C MET A 80 11.92 -2.26 13.04
N LEU A 81 12.23 -1.58 11.93
CA LEU A 81 13.53 -1.74 11.27
C LEU A 81 14.70 -1.29 12.15
N GLU A 82 14.51 -0.34 13.05
CA GLU A 82 15.51 0.04 14.04
C GLU A 82 15.57 -0.93 15.22
N ALA A 83 14.46 -1.51 15.67
CA ALA A 83 14.47 -2.43 16.80
C ALA A 83 15.00 -3.82 16.44
N ALA A 84 14.72 -4.30 15.22
CA ALA A 84 14.96 -5.68 14.86
C ALA A 84 16.46 -6.03 14.66
N ASP A 85 16.81 -7.30 14.82
CA ASP A 85 18.11 -7.85 14.45
C ASP A 85 18.21 -8.05 12.92
N ALA A 86 19.43 -8.18 12.39
CA ALA A 86 19.64 -8.26 10.94
C ALA A 86 19.02 -9.52 10.31
N THR A 87 19.07 -10.65 11.01
CA THR A 87 18.59 -11.94 10.51
C THR A 87 17.07 -11.95 10.41
N SER A 88 16.37 -11.51 11.46
CA SER A 88 14.90 -11.43 11.41
C SER A 88 14.38 -10.36 10.45
N LYS A 89 15.12 -9.26 10.23
CA LYS A 89 14.79 -8.30 9.14
C LYS A 89 14.84 -8.95 7.77
N TYR A 90 15.88 -9.74 7.50
CA TYR A 90 15.98 -10.46 6.23
C TYR A 90 14.79 -11.41 6.04
N TYR A 91 14.43 -12.20 7.06
CA TYR A 91 13.26 -13.09 7.00
C TYR A 91 11.94 -12.33 6.83
N PHE A 92 11.81 -11.17 7.49
CA PHE A 92 10.67 -10.28 7.28
C PHE A 92 10.57 -9.80 5.83
N CYS A 93 11.68 -9.35 5.22
CA CYS A 93 11.68 -8.91 3.82
C CYS A 93 11.34 -10.06 2.86
N LEU A 94 11.80 -11.28 3.16
CA LEU A 94 11.45 -12.48 2.39
C LEU A 94 9.94 -12.76 2.49
N HIS A 95 9.41 -12.80 3.71
CA HIS A 95 7.97 -13.01 3.94
C HIS A 95 7.14 -11.93 3.24
N ALA A 96 7.54 -10.66 3.32
CA ALA A 96 6.82 -9.58 2.65
C ALA A 96 6.76 -9.80 1.12
N ASN A 97 7.87 -10.27 0.53
CA ASN A 97 7.91 -10.57 -0.90
C ASN A 97 7.04 -11.78 -1.26
N GLU A 98 7.03 -12.82 -0.43
CA GLU A 98 6.17 -14.00 -0.59
C GLU A 98 4.69 -13.64 -0.50
N THR A 99 4.29 -12.80 0.47
CA THR A 99 2.91 -12.32 0.61
C THR A 99 2.45 -11.55 -0.63
N LEU A 100 3.26 -10.62 -1.15
CA LEU A 100 2.89 -9.88 -2.37
C LEU A 100 2.89 -10.77 -3.62
N SER A 101 3.80 -11.74 -3.69
CA SER A 101 3.78 -12.73 -4.77
C SER A 101 2.52 -13.61 -4.69
N ARG A 102 2.07 -13.94 -3.47
CA ARG A 102 0.80 -14.64 -3.25
C ARG A 102 -0.38 -13.78 -3.69
N LEU A 103 -0.38 -12.49 -3.36
CA LEU A 103 -1.43 -11.55 -3.80
C LEU A 103 -1.54 -11.55 -5.33
N GLU A 104 -0.43 -11.38 -6.04
CA GLU A 104 -0.38 -11.38 -7.52
C GLU A 104 -0.80 -12.71 -8.15
N GLN A 105 -0.54 -13.83 -7.48
CA GLN A 105 -0.87 -15.16 -7.99
C GLN A 105 -2.28 -15.61 -7.57
N THR A 106 -3.05 -14.76 -6.89
CA THR A 106 -4.41 -15.10 -6.50
C THR A 106 -5.33 -15.07 -7.73
N PRO A 107 -6.30 -15.98 -7.87
CA PRO A 107 -7.21 -15.99 -9.02
C PRO A 107 -8.35 -14.96 -8.90
N LYS A 108 -8.25 -14.02 -7.96
CA LYS A 108 -9.25 -12.98 -7.69
C LYS A 108 -8.70 -11.66 -8.23
N LEU A 109 -9.55 -10.80 -8.78
CA LEU A 109 -9.16 -9.45 -9.16
C LEU A 109 -8.74 -8.66 -7.92
N VAL A 110 -7.58 -7.99 -7.93
CA VAL A 110 -7.09 -7.19 -6.81
C VAL A 110 -7.03 -5.71 -7.21
N VAL A 111 -7.71 -4.87 -6.43
CA VAL A 111 -7.74 -3.42 -6.63
C VAL A 111 -7.14 -2.69 -5.42
N ALA A 112 -6.13 -1.86 -5.65
CA ALA A 112 -5.68 -0.91 -4.65
C ALA A 112 -6.57 0.34 -4.66
N ALA A 113 -7.33 0.56 -3.59
CA ALA A 113 -8.01 1.81 -3.30
C ALA A 113 -7.05 2.74 -2.54
N ILE A 114 -6.30 3.55 -3.28
CA ILE A 114 -5.27 4.44 -2.73
C ILE A 114 -5.95 5.70 -2.17
N ASN A 115 -6.38 5.59 -0.90
CA ASN A 115 -7.09 6.65 -0.16
C ASN A 115 -6.21 7.83 0.24
N GLY A 116 -4.88 7.68 0.19
CA GLY A 116 -3.94 8.73 0.54
C GLY A 116 -2.50 8.44 0.16
N HIS A 117 -1.54 9.03 0.89
CA HIS A 117 -0.10 8.80 0.67
C HIS A 117 0.25 7.30 0.58
N CYS A 118 0.99 6.94 -0.47
CA CYS A 118 1.30 5.57 -0.86
C CYS A 118 2.74 5.50 -1.35
N VAL A 119 3.71 5.34 -0.45
CA VAL A 119 5.13 5.51 -0.77
C VAL A 119 5.98 4.34 -0.30
N GLY A 120 7.12 4.17 -0.95
CA GLY A 120 8.07 3.09 -0.68
C GLY A 120 7.40 1.73 -0.77
N GLY A 121 7.64 0.86 0.22
CA GLY A 121 6.99 -0.45 0.25
C GLY A 121 5.44 -0.41 0.30
N GLY A 122 4.82 0.70 0.71
CA GLY A 122 3.37 0.88 0.60
C GLY A 122 2.91 1.01 -0.86
N PHE A 123 3.71 1.70 -1.67
CA PHE A 123 3.51 1.71 -3.11
C PHE A 123 3.78 0.34 -3.71
N VAL A 124 4.72 -0.44 -3.19
CA VAL A 124 4.95 -1.82 -3.64
C VAL A 124 3.73 -2.72 -3.39
N ILE A 125 2.99 -2.54 -2.30
CA ILE A 125 1.70 -3.22 -2.08
C ILE A 125 0.72 -2.85 -3.21
N ALA A 126 0.59 -1.56 -3.53
CA ALA A 126 -0.30 -1.11 -4.60
C ALA A 126 0.14 -1.59 -6.00
N LEU A 127 1.45 -1.66 -6.24
CA LEU A 127 2.03 -2.19 -7.49
C LEU A 127 1.80 -3.69 -7.66
N ALA A 128 1.60 -4.43 -6.56
CA ALA A 128 1.27 -5.86 -6.58
C ALA A 128 -0.22 -6.14 -6.84
N CYS A 129 -1.08 -5.11 -6.87
CA CYS A 129 -2.49 -5.25 -7.24
C CYS A 129 -2.63 -5.25 -8.77
N ASP A 130 -3.76 -5.69 -9.31
CA ASP A 130 -4.04 -5.62 -10.75
C ASP A 130 -4.34 -4.18 -11.17
N LEU A 131 -5.28 -3.55 -10.45
CA LEU A 131 -5.73 -2.18 -10.69
C LEU A 131 -5.39 -1.27 -9.51
N ARG A 132 -5.22 0.03 -9.80
CA ARG A 132 -4.92 1.06 -8.81
C ARG A 132 -5.82 2.26 -9.05
N VAL A 133 -6.72 2.53 -8.11
CA VAL A 133 -7.61 3.70 -8.13
C VAL A 133 -7.19 4.62 -6.99
N ALA A 134 -7.01 5.92 -7.27
CA ALA A 134 -6.57 6.87 -6.25
C ALA A 134 -7.64 7.92 -5.95
N ARG A 135 -7.72 8.34 -4.69
CA ARG A 135 -8.52 9.49 -4.24
C ARG A 135 -7.83 10.77 -4.70
N ARG A 136 -8.54 11.65 -5.41
CA ARG A 136 -7.98 12.89 -5.96
C ARG A 136 -7.35 13.74 -4.86
N ALA A 137 -6.14 14.25 -5.11
CA ALA A 137 -5.34 14.99 -4.13
C ALA A 137 -5.08 14.22 -2.81
N GLY A 138 -5.15 12.88 -2.83
CA GLY A 138 -4.96 12.04 -1.65
C GLY A 138 -3.52 11.98 -1.12
N GLY A 139 -2.53 12.28 -1.96
CA GLY A 139 -1.16 12.33 -1.49
C GLY A 139 -0.14 12.13 -2.60
N GLN A 140 0.97 11.49 -2.22
CA GLN A 140 2.11 11.23 -3.09
C GLN A 140 2.30 9.73 -3.28
N LEU A 141 2.75 9.34 -4.47
CA LEU A 141 3.01 7.96 -4.87
C LEU A 141 4.43 7.81 -5.42
N GLY A 142 5.14 6.75 -5.04
CA GLY A 142 6.47 6.47 -5.59
C GLY A 142 7.36 5.62 -4.69
N LEU A 143 8.59 5.40 -5.15
CA LEU A 143 9.61 4.59 -4.47
C LEU A 143 10.83 5.47 -4.08
N PRO A 144 10.72 6.32 -3.03
CA PRO A 144 11.77 7.24 -2.61
C PRO A 144 12.84 6.62 -1.70
N GLU A 145 12.98 5.29 -1.66
CA GLU A 145 13.88 4.54 -0.78
C GLU A 145 15.34 5.01 -0.82
N VAL A 146 15.80 5.55 -1.96
CA VAL A 146 17.17 6.08 -2.12
C VAL A 146 17.47 7.21 -1.13
N ASN A 147 16.45 7.98 -0.72
CA ASN A 147 16.59 9.05 0.28
C ASN A 147 16.96 8.51 1.67
N LEU A 148 16.75 7.21 1.91
CA LEU A 148 17.14 6.48 3.12
C LEU A 148 18.40 5.62 2.90
N GLY A 149 19.04 5.72 1.73
CA GLY A 149 20.23 4.93 1.40
C GLY A 149 19.95 3.47 1.07
N VAL A 150 18.71 3.12 0.72
CA VAL A 150 18.30 1.75 0.38
C VAL A 150 17.62 1.69 -0.99
N LEU A 151 17.59 0.49 -1.58
CA LEU A 151 16.86 0.25 -2.82
C LEU A 151 15.42 -0.18 -2.54
N PRO A 152 14.47 0.06 -3.46
CA PRO A 152 13.12 -0.46 -3.32
C PRO A 152 13.10 -1.98 -3.27
N GLY A 153 12.79 -2.52 -2.09
CA GLY A 153 12.73 -3.94 -1.80
C GLY A 153 11.39 -4.58 -2.18
N THR A 154 11.19 -5.82 -1.74
CA THR A 154 9.88 -6.52 -1.81
C THR A 154 9.31 -6.58 -3.24
N GLY A 155 10.19 -6.62 -4.25
CA GLY A 155 9.83 -6.63 -5.67
C GLY A 155 9.49 -5.26 -6.29
N GLY A 156 9.71 -4.15 -5.58
CA GLY A 156 9.41 -2.80 -6.06
C GLY A 156 10.17 -2.42 -7.33
N THR A 157 11.46 -2.73 -7.41
CA THR A 157 12.28 -2.50 -8.63
C THR A 157 11.72 -3.24 -9.84
N GLN A 158 11.27 -4.47 -9.66
CA GLN A 158 10.71 -5.30 -10.74
C GLN A 158 9.32 -4.81 -11.15
N ARG A 159 8.42 -4.54 -10.19
CA ARG A 159 7.04 -4.14 -10.46
C ARG A 159 6.96 -2.77 -11.12
N LEU A 160 7.74 -1.80 -10.64
CA LEU A 160 7.76 -0.47 -11.26
C LEU A 160 8.29 -0.53 -12.70
N ALA A 161 9.39 -1.25 -12.93
CA ALA A 161 9.97 -1.38 -14.27
C ALA A 161 9.03 -2.06 -15.27
N ARG A 162 8.18 -2.99 -14.83
CA ARG A 162 7.16 -3.63 -15.68
C ARG A 162 6.01 -2.67 -16.06
N LEU A 163 5.70 -1.70 -15.20
CA LEU A 163 4.61 -0.75 -15.43
C LEU A 163 5.02 0.45 -16.30
N VAL A 164 6.18 1.07 -16.03
CA VAL A 164 6.60 2.30 -16.72
C VAL A 164 7.82 2.12 -17.64
N GLY A 165 8.32 0.88 -17.76
CA GLY A 165 9.56 0.58 -18.48
C GLY A 165 10.82 0.87 -17.65
N GLY A 166 11.91 0.20 -18.01
CA GLY A 166 13.15 0.21 -17.22
C GLY A 166 13.79 1.60 -17.07
N ALA A 167 13.86 2.38 -18.14
CA ALA A 167 14.49 3.71 -18.11
C ALA A 167 13.75 4.68 -17.18
N LYS A 168 12.41 4.74 -17.29
CA LYS A 168 11.60 5.63 -16.43
C LYS A 168 11.63 5.19 -14.98
N ALA A 169 11.55 3.88 -14.73
CA ALA A 169 11.66 3.34 -13.37
C ALA A 169 13.02 3.70 -12.73
N MET A 170 14.12 3.60 -13.48
CA MET A 170 15.45 4.00 -12.98
C MET A 170 15.52 5.50 -12.66
N GLU A 171 15.02 6.37 -13.56
CA GLU A 171 14.96 7.81 -13.32
C GLU A 171 14.21 8.12 -12.01
N MET A 172 13.02 7.54 -11.85
CA MET A 172 12.18 7.75 -10.67
C MET A 172 12.86 7.26 -9.39
N MET A 173 13.43 6.05 -9.39
CA MET A 173 14.04 5.45 -8.20
C MET A 173 15.36 6.13 -7.82
N LEU A 174 16.21 6.50 -8.79
CA LEU A 174 17.48 7.19 -8.52
C LEU A 174 17.27 8.61 -8.01
N ALA A 175 16.23 9.30 -8.51
CA ALA A 175 15.86 10.63 -8.04
C ALA A 175 15.06 10.61 -6.72
N GLY A 176 14.62 9.43 -6.26
CA GLY A 176 13.68 9.29 -5.15
C GLY A 176 12.36 10.03 -5.41
N GLN A 177 11.92 10.06 -6.67
CA GLN A 177 10.78 10.86 -7.13
C GLN A 177 9.46 10.29 -6.61
N THR A 178 8.61 11.19 -6.11
CA THR A 178 7.19 10.92 -5.87
C THR A 178 6.33 11.80 -6.76
N LEU A 179 5.18 11.26 -7.16
CA LEU A 179 4.20 11.93 -8.01
C LEU A 179 2.92 12.18 -7.22
N ASP A 180 2.23 13.29 -7.51
CA ASP A 180 0.84 13.45 -7.11
C ASP A 180 -0.08 12.52 -7.92
N THR A 181 -1.37 12.52 -7.58
CA THR A 181 -2.35 11.62 -8.20
C THR A 181 -2.52 11.87 -9.69
N ASP A 182 -2.48 13.12 -10.16
CA ASP A 182 -2.70 13.44 -11.57
C ASP A 182 -1.47 13.08 -12.41
N ALA A 183 -0.26 13.36 -11.89
CA ALA A 183 0.99 12.94 -12.52
C ALA A 183 1.14 11.41 -12.52
N ALA A 184 0.72 10.72 -11.46
CA ALA A 184 0.71 9.26 -11.40
C ALA A 184 -0.26 8.64 -12.42
N LEU A 185 -1.42 9.27 -12.66
CA LEU A 185 -2.37 8.87 -13.70
C LEU A 185 -1.75 9.04 -15.09
N ALA A 186 -1.15 10.21 -15.36
CA ALA A 186 -0.49 10.49 -16.63
C ALA A 186 0.70 9.55 -16.91
N ALA A 187 1.40 9.11 -15.85
CA ALA A 187 2.49 8.15 -15.95
C ALA A 187 2.04 6.69 -16.09
N GLY A 188 0.73 6.40 -16.04
CA GLY A 188 0.18 5.03 -16.11
C GLY A 188 0.40 4.19 -14.84
N LEU A 189 0.75 4.82 -13.72
CA LEU A 189 0.94 4.12 -12.44
C LEU A 189 -0.38 3.80 -11.75
N ILE A 190 -1.40 4.63 -11.97
CA ILE A 190 -2.77 4.40 -11.53
C ILE A 190 -3.70 4.40 -12.74
N SER A 191 -4.80 3.68 -12.67
CA SER A 191 -5.76 3.55 -13.77
C SER A 191 -6.91 4.55 -13.69
N ARG A 192 -7.23 5.05 -12.49
CA ARG A 192 -8.33 5.98 -12.25
C ARG A 192 -8.07 6.89 -11.06
N VAL A 193 -8.60 8.11 -11.14
CA VAL A 193 -8.66 9.07 -10.02
C VAL A 193 -10.12 9.38 -9.74
N VAL A 194 -10.52 9.38 -8.46
CA VAL A 194 -11.90 9.56 -8.01
C VAL A 194 -12.01 10.73 -7.04
N GLY A 195 -13.12 11.48 -7.14
CA GLY A 195 -13.45 12.59 -6.27
C GLY A 195 -12.93 13.94 -6.75
N GLU A 196 -13.38 14.97 -6.05
CA GLU A 196 -13.03 16.38 -6.29
C GLU A 196 -12.01 16.89 -5.27
N VAL A 197 -11.46 18.07 -5.54
CA VAL A 197 -10.55 18.78 -4.64
C VAL A 197 -11.24 19.96 -3.96
N GLU A 198 -10.82 20.26 -2.75
CA GLU A 198 -11.10 21.53 -2.09
C GLU A 198 -9.83 22.17 -1.55
N GLN A 199 -9.87 23.45 -1.25
CA GLN A 199 -8.74 24.18 -0.68
C GLN A 199 -8.87 24.23 0.84
N ARG A 200 -7.84 23.76 1.55
CA ARG A 200 -7.74 23.88 3.02
C ARG A 200 -6.42 24.52 3.43
N GLU A 201 -6.46 25.25 4.54
CA GLU A 201 -5.27 25.83 5.13
C GLU A 201 -4.61 24.84 6.11
N ILE A 202 -3.41 24.37 5.76
CA ILE A 202 -2.68 23.36 6.54
C ILE A 202 -1.29 23.91 6.85
N LYS A 203 -1.01 24.13 8.15
CA LYS A 203 0.26 24.70 8.63
C LYS A 203 0.60 26.04 7.94
N GLY A 204 -0.40 26.90 7.77
CA GLY A 204 -0.23 28.25 7.17
C GLY A 204 0.01 28.26 5.67
N LYS A 205 -0.35 27.18 4.96
CA LYS A 205 -0.31 27.11 3.50
C LYS A 205 -1.64 26.57 2.98
N THR A 206 -2.20 27.23 1.97
CA THR A 206 -3.33 26.70 1.20
C THR A 206 -2.87 25.47 0.43
N ARG A 207 -3.58 24.36 0.60
CA ARG A 207 -3.32 23.10 -0.08
C ARG A 207 -4.62 22.57 -0.68
N ALA A 208 -4.52 22.01 -1.89
CA ALA A 208 -5.55 21.16 -2.43
C ALA A 208 -5.59 19.86 -1.63
N VAL A 209 -6.77 19.47 -1.17
CA VAL A 209 -7.03 18.22 -0.43
C VAL A 209 -8.25 17.53 -1.03
N PRO A 210 -8.46 16.24 -0.76
CA PRO A 210 -9.67 15.57 -1.23
C PRO A 210 -10.92 16.15 -0.56
N ALA A 211 -11.92 16.50 -1.37
CA ALA A 211 -13.24 16.91 -0.88
C ALA A 211 -14.11 15.70 -0.52
N MET A 212 -13.95 14.60 -1.26
CA MET A 212 -14.67 13.34 -1.00
C MET A 212 -14.15 12.66 0.26
N ALA A 213 -15.03 12.18 1.15
CA ALA A 213 -14.65 11.40 2.33
C ALA A 213 -14.00 10.05 1.94
N ARG A 214 -13.13 9.53 2.81
CA ARG A 214 -12.44 8.25 2.59
C ARG A 214 -13.45 7.12 2.37
N GLU A 215 -14.48 7.04 3.21
CA GLU A 215 -15.46 5.94 3.19
C GLU A 215 -16.22 5.94 1.86
N ALA A 216 -16.68 7.11 1.40
CA ALA A 216 -17.33 7.25 0.10
C ALA A 216 -16.40 6.86 -1.07
N PHE A 217 -15.10 7.22 -0.99
CA PHE A 217 -14.11 6.79 -1.97
C PHE A 217 -13.94 5.27 -1.98
N VAL A 218 -13.82 4.64 -0.81
CA VAL A 218 -13.67 3.18 -0.69
C VAL A 218 -14.93 2.49 -1.24
N ASP A 219 -16.12 2.99 -0.91
CA ASP A 219 -17.38 2.45 -1.42
C ASP A 219 -17.44 2.53 -2.96
N GLU A 220 -17.05 3.64 -3.58
CA GLU A 220 -17.00 3.75 -5.04
C GLU A 220 -16.00 2.76 -5.67
N VAL A 221 -14.85 2.53 -5.04
CA VAL A 221 -13.88 1.54 -5.53
C VAL A 221 -14.39 0.10 -5.34
N MET A 222 -15.12 -0.18 -4.27
CA MET A 222 -15.77 -1.47 -4.04
C MET A 222 -16.83 -1.74 -5.12
N ASP A 223 -17.66 -0.76 -5.44
CA ASP A 223 -18.65 -0.86 -6.52
C ASP A 223 -17.98 -1.07 -7.89
N TYR A 224 -16.87 -0.36 -8.14
CA TYR A 224 -16.07 -0.55 -9.34
C TYR A 224 -15.49 -1.97 -9.41
N ALA A 225 -14.94 -2.50 -8.32
CA ALA A 225 -14.40 -3.86 -8.26
C ALA A 225 -15.49 -4.93 -8.45
N ALA A 226 -16.71 -4.68 -7.95
CA ALA A 226 -17.86 -5.57 -8.10
C ALA A 226 -18.47 -5.57 -9.52
N SER A 227 -18.06 -4.64 -10.40
CA SER A 227 -18.60 -4.52 -11.76
C SER A 227 -17.94 -5.44 -12.80
N PHE A 228 -16.88 -6.16 -12.41
CA PHE A 228 -16.16 -7.15 -13.23
C PHE A 228 -16.62 -8.57 -12.92
#